data_AF-A0A7S0MIE8-F1
#
_entry.id   AF-A0A7S0MIE8-F1
#
_cell.length_a   1.000
_cell.length_b   1.000
_cell.length_c   1.000
_cell.angle_alpha   90.00
_cell.angle_beta   90.00
_cell.angle_gamma   90.00
#
_symmetry.space_group_name_H-M   'P 1'
#
loop_
_entity.id
_entity.type
_entity.pdbx_description
1 polymer ?
#
loop_
_entity_poly.entity_id
_entity_poly.type
_entity_poly.pdbx_seq_one_letter_code
_entity_poly.pdbx_strand_id
1 'polypeptide(L)'
;MTVHDPYGTSTVLVPTVSINSVLKDRKKVAAAPSTPAAPKSNAAPLAPAPGWELKPIQRIERSDLADLKHWQKKGLISDDPFNKFNKKLQFLTYTAEEYVNSLTVNEWTKQETDELLKLVQRFDMNFFLVTDRWPASLPPRTMEALKDRFYSVQRRLATDRGLATEADAAESVLLSQPFSKEHEAQRKHQMDRYYACSKADARRDAEVLEQARLIEAAQRRRKGDVKKAGAGAGAGAG
;
A
#
# COMPACT_ATOMS: atom_id res chain seq x y z
N MET A 1 18.15 -32.23 41.43
CA MET A 1 18.14 -30.79 41.12
C MET A 1 18.17 -30.66 39.62
N THR A 2 17.01 -30.36 39.05
CA THR A 2 16.75 -30.36 37.61
C THR A 2 16.58 -28.91 37.20
N VAL A 3 17.43 -28.42 36.28
CA VAL A 3 17.23 -27.11 35.65
C VAL A 3 16.96 -27.37 34.17
N HIS A 4 15.74 -27.05 33.78
CA HIS A 4 15.24 -27.08 32.41
C HIS A 4 15.58 -25.73 31.75
N ASP A 5 16.16 -25.77 30.55
CA ASP A 5 16.34 -24.59 29.68
C ASP A 5 15.09 -24.43 28.78
N PRO A 6 14.40 -23.27 28.77
CA PRO A 6 13.12 -23.10 28.07
C PRO A 6 13.17 -22.46 26.67
N TYR A 7 14.31 -22.44 25.97
CA TYR A 7 14.36 -21.87 24.61
C TYR A 7 15.03 -22.79 23.59
N GLY A 8 14.22 -23.63 22.94
CA GLY A 8 14.61 -24.46 21.80
C GLY A 8 15.08 -23.60 20.62
N THR A 9 16.39 -23.40 20.53
CA THR A 9 17.04 -22.73 19.41
C THR A 9 17.88 -23.77 18.67
N SER A 10 17.40 -24.23 17.52
CA SER A 10 18.13 -25.16 16.66
C SER A 10 19.19 -24.39 15.87
N THR A 11 20.46 -24.51 16.26
CA THR A 11 21.61 -23.97 15.50
C THR A 11 22.11 -25.04 14.53
N VAL A 12 21.91 -24.82 13.23
CA VAL A 12 22.50 -25.66 12.18
C VAL A 12 23.93 -25.16 11.92
N LEU A 13 24.92 -25.98 12.29
CA LEU A 13 26.34 -25.78 11.97
C LEU A 13 26.58 -26.05 10.48
N VAL A 14 27.07 -25.05 9.75
CA VAL A 14 27.55 -25.23 8.37
C VAL A 14 29.08 -25.40 8.41
N PRO A 15 29.66 -26.49 7.88
CA PRO A 15 31.11 -26.70 7.92
C PRO A 15 31.83 -25.78 6.92
N THR A 16 32.88 -25.10 7.41
CA THR A 16 33.82 -24.31 6.60
C THR A 16 34.83 -25.24 5.94
N VAL A 17 34.84 -25.32 4.60
CA VAL A 17 35.87 -26.07 3.86
C VAL A 17 37.03 -25.14 3.54
N SER A 18 38.21 -25.47 4.08
CA SER A 18 39.49 -24.81 3.83
C SER A 18 40.02 -25.17 2.43
N ILE A 19 40.29 -24.16 1.60
CA ILE A 19 40.60 -24.31 0.16
C ILE A 19 42.09 -24.54 -0.13
N ASN A 20 42.88 -24.99 0.84
CA ASN A 20 44.31 -25.21 0.66
C ASN A 20 44.66 -26.71 0.69
N SER A 21 44.30 -27.43 -0.38
CA SER A 21 44.99 -28.67 -0.75
C SER A 21 44.65 -29.05 -2.19
N VAL A 22 45.57 -29.77 -2.83
CA VAL A 22 45.50 -30.35 -4.19
C VAL A 22 46.08 -29.44 -5.28
N LEU A 23 47.38 -29.23 -5.19
CA LEU A 23 48.24 -28.75 -6.28
C LEU A 23 49.40 -29.75 -6.48
N LYS A 24 49.07 -31.00 -6.82
CA LYS A 24 50.02 -32.01 -7.29
C LYS A 24 49.30 -32.90 -8.28
N ASP A 25 49.40 -32.53 -9.56
CA ASP A 25 49.47 -33.43 -10.72
C ASP A 25 49.30 -32.62 -12.01
N ARG A 26 50.40 -32.05 -12.50
CA ARG A 26 50.49 -31.46 -13.84
C ARG A 26 51.20 -32.44 -14.77
N LYS A 27 50.43 -33.22 -15.55
CA LYS A 27 50.94 -33.85 -16.78
C LYS A 27 50.98 -32.81 -17.90
N LYS A 28 52.12 -32.76 -18.59
CA LYS A 28 52.43 -31.86 -19.71
C LYS A 28 51.52 -32.20 -20.91
N VAL A 29 50.72 -31.24 -21.37
CA VAL A 29 49.96 -31.35 -22.64
C VAL A 29 50.36 -30.18 -23.55
N ALA A 30 50.51 -30.49 -24.84
CA ALA A 30 51.12 -29.68 -25.89
C ALA A 30 50.43 -28.33 -26.16
N ALA A 31 51.21 -27.38 -26.69
CA ALA A 31 50.80 -26.02 -27.02
C ALA A 31 49.73 -25.98 -28.12
N ALA A 32 48.66 -25.21 -27.87
CA ALA A 32 47.61 -24.85 -28.82
C ALA A 32 47.73 -23.37 -29.21
N PRO A 33 47.28 -22.96 -30.41
CA PRO A 33 47.75 -21.76 -31.11
C PRO A 33 47.18 -20.45 -30.55
N SER A 34 47.96 -19.38 -30.69
CA SER A 34 47.62 -18.02 -30.24
C SER A 34 46.32 -17.50 -30.84
N THR A 35 45.42 -17.02 -29.99
CA THR A 35 44.18 -16.30 -30.34
C THR A 35 44.48 -15.07 -31.22
N PRO A 36 43.71 -14.79 -32.29
CA PRO A 36 43.85 -13.54 -33.03
C PRO A 36 43.37 -12.35 -32.20
N ALA A 37 44.10 -11.24 -32.26
CA ALA A 37 43.79 -10.01 -31.53
C ALA A 37 42.48 -9.37 -32.00
N ALA A 38 41.69 -8.84 -31.06
CA ALA A 38 40.46 -8.11 -31.32
C ALA A 38 40.71 -6.85 -32.20
N PRO A 39 39.77 -6.48 -33.08
CA PRO A 39 39.90 -5.29 -33.91
C PRO A 39 39.89 -4.03 -33.02
N LYS A 40 40.88 -3.17 -33.23
CA LYS A 40 41.00 -1.89 -32.52
C LYS A 40 39.87 -0.97 -32.99
N SER A 41 38.89 -0.69 -32.12
CA SER A 41 37.87 0.33 -32.38
C SER A 41 38.51 1.72 -32.29
N ASN A 42 38.45 2.50 -33.37
CA ASN A 42 38.75 3.94 -33.38
C ASN A 42 37.60 4.75 -32.78
N ALA A 43 37.13 4.38 -31.59
CA ALA A 43 36.20 5.20 -30.84
C ALA A 43 37.00 6.33 -30.17
N ALA A 44 36.56 7.58 -30.34
CA ALA A 44 37.10 8.72 -29.60
C ALA A 44 37.15 8.40 -28.10
N PRO A 45 38.15 8.91 -27.33
CA PRO A 45 38.23 8.65 -25.91
C PRO A 45 36.90 9.03 -25.27
N LEU A 46 36.21 8.06 -24.66
CA LEU A 46 35.05 8.35 -23.82
C LEU A 46 35.51 9.39 -22.81
N ALA A 47 34.77 10.50 -22.69
CA ALA A 47 35.06 11.52 -21.70
C ALA A 47 35.31 10.87 -20.33
N PRO A 48 36.33 11.30 -19.56
CA PRO A 48 36.65 10.68 -18.29
C PRO A 48 35.40 10.62 -17.43
N ALA A 49 35.11 9.44 -16.89
CA ALA A 49 33.92 9.22 -16.09
C ALA A 49 33.85 10.27 -14.99
N PRO A 50 32.71 10.97 -14.80
CA PRO A 50 32.58 11.99 -13.79
C PRO A 50 32.92 11.36 -12.43
N GLY A 51 33.94 11.90 -11.77
CA GLY A 51 34.38 11.38 -10.48
C GLY A 51 33.27 11.51 -9.44
N TRP A 52 33.29 10.65 -8.42
CA TRP A 52 32.34 10.69 -7.31
C TRP A 52 33.02 11.27 -6.06
N GLU A 53 32.27 12.01 -5.26
CA GLU A 53 32.68 12.52 -3.95
C GLU A 53 31.61 12.20 -2.91
N LEU A 54 32.04 11.91 -1.68
CA LEU A 54 31.14 11.56 -0.58
C LEU A 54 30.79 12.84 0.19
N LYS A 55 29.52 13.27 0.13
CA LYS A 55 29.04 14.48 0.82
C LYS A 55 28.05 14.16 1.94
N PRO A 56 28.05 14.92 3.05
CA PRO A 56 27.03 14.80 4.08
C PRO A 56 25.64 15.13 3.51
N ILE A 57 24.64 14.39 3.93
CA ILE A 57 23.24 14.67 3.64
C ILE A 57 22.83 15.85 4.51
N GLN A 58 22.68 17.03 3.90
CA GLN A 58 22.49 18.30 4.64
C GLN A 58 21.12 18.44 5.30
N ARG A 59 20.11 17.67 4.86
CA ARG A 59 18.72 17.87 5.28
C ARG A 59 18.07 16.57 5.72
N ILE A 60 18.65 15.98 6.75
CA ILE A 60 18.00 14.94 7.52
C ILE A 60 17.16 15.67 8.58
N GLU A 61 15.84 15.70 8.43
CA GLU A 61 14.94 16.30 9.45
C GLU A 61 14.98 15.55 10.79
N ARG A 62 15.57 14.36 10.76
CA ARG A 62 15.86 13.52 11.90
C ARG A 62 17.21 13.88 12.49
N SER A 63 17.20 14.62 13.59
CA SER A 63 18.40 14.98 14.36
C SER A 63 19.04 13.79 15.10
N ASP A 64 18.37 12.64 15.15
CA ASP A 64 18.81 11.42 15.83
C ASP A 64 19.69 10.52 14.95
N LEU A 65 19.77 10.79 13.65
CA LEU A 65 20.58 10.00 12.72
C LEU A 65 21.96 10.64 12.56
N ALA A 66 22.99 9.91 12.97
CA ALA A 66 24.40 10.27 12.79
C ALA A 66 24.73 10.60 11.31
N ASP A 67 25.74 11.45 11.09
CA ASP A 67 26.30 11.97 9.83
C ASP A 67 26.16 11.05 8.60
N LEU A 68 24.94 10.93 8.05
CA LEU A 68 24.72 10.17 6.84
C LEU A 68 25.32 10.94 5.67
N LYS A 69 25.99 10.19 4.79
CA LYS A 69 26.65 10.72 3.60
C LYS A 69 26.10 10.02 2.36
N HIS A 70 26.15 10.70 1.22
CA HIS A 70 25.76 10.15 -0.08
C HIS A 70 26.83 10.44 -1.14
N TRP A 71 26.90 9.60 -2.16
CA TRP A 71 27.80 9.81 -3.30
C TRP A 71 27.19 10.82 -4.26
N GLN A 72 27.90 11.92 -4.52
CA GLN A 72 27.54 12.94 -5.50
C GLN A 72 28.57 12.97 -6.62
N LYS A 73 28.14 13.26 -7.85
CA LYS A 73 29.07 13.53 -8.95
C LYS A 73 29.85 14.81 -8.67
N LYS A 74 31.18 14.76 -8.81
CA LYS A 74 32.06 15.93 -8.71
C LYS A 74 31.64 17.00 -9.72
N GLY A 75 31.62 18.25 -9.28
CA GLY A 75 31.22 19.40 -10.10
C GLY A 75 29.70 19.67 -10.13
N LEU A 76 28.89 18.86 -9.44
CA LEU A 76 27.47 19.17 -9.25
C LEU A 76 27.32 20.23 -8.14
N ILE A 77 27.08 21.48 -8.54
CA ILE A 77 26.90 22.64 -7.65
C ILE A 77 25.46 22.73 -7.11
N SER A 78 24.53 22.00 -7.75
CA SER A 78 23.10 22.02 -7.41
C SER A 78 22.80 21.52 -6.00
N ASP A 79 21.80 22.14 -5.37
CA ASP A 79 21.03 21.56 -4.27
C ASP A 79 20.71 20.10 -4.57
N ASP A 80 20.65 19.28 -3.51
CA ASP A 80 20.32 17.85 -3.60
C ASP A 80 19.12 17.66 -4.56
N PRO A 81 19.31 16.97 -5.71
CA PRO A 81 18.26 16.77 -6.69
C PRO A 81 17.02 16.08 -6.10
N PHE A 82 17.15 15.42 -4.96
CA PHE A 82 16.08 14.74 -4.27
C PHE A 82 15.25 15.64 -3.34
N ASN A 83 15.73 16.83 -2.99
CA ASN A 83 15.06 17.71 -2.05
C ASN A 83 13.66 18.14 -2.54
N LYS A 84 13.48 18.27 -3.86
CA LYS A 84 12.18 18.55 -4.50
C LYS A 84 11.11 17.47 -4.26
N PHE A 85 11.53 16.26 -3.88
CA PHE A 85 10.63 15.15 -3.56
C PHE A 85 10.28 15.07 -2.07
N ASN A 86 10.94 15.83 -1.19
CA ASN A 86 10.57 15.94 0.23
C ASN A 86 9.33 16.83 0.40
N LYS A 87 8.21 16.40 -0.21
CA LYS A 87 6.93 17.08 -0.11
C LYS A 87 6.30 16.74 1.23
N LYS A 88 6.02 17.76 2.03
CA LYS A 88 5.29 17.61 3.28
C LYS A 88 3.80 17.60 3.03
N LEU A 89 3.12 16.69 3.70
CA LEU A 89 1.68 16.65 3.70
C LEU A 89 1.14 17.89 4.39
N GLN A 90 0.24 18.58 3.69
CA GLN A 90 -0.49 19.73 4.20
C GLN A 90 -1.97 19.37 4.26
N PHE A 91 -2.55 19.53 5.44
CA PHE A 91 -3.97 19.37 5.69
C PHE A 91 -4.45 20.46 6.65
N LEU A 92 -5.76 20.66 6.75
CA LEU A 92 -6.36 21.70 7.57
C LEU A 92 -6.32 21.30 9.05
N THR A 93 -5.77 22.17 9.88
CA THR A 93 -5.87 22.10 11.35
C THR A 93 -6.99 23.01 11.83
N TYR A 94 -7.70 22.64 12.90
CA TYR A 94 -8.77 23.45 13.47
C TYR A 94 -8.34 24.27 14.69
N THR A 95 -9.07 25.36 14.95
CA THR A 95 -9.05 26.08 16.22
C THR A 95 -10.01 25.45 17.24
N ALA A 96 -9.89 25.84 18.51
CA ALA A 96 -10.82 25.37 19.54
C ALA A 96 -12.28 25.76 19.25
N GLU A 97 -12.49 26.94 18.65
CA GLU A 97 -13.81 27.47 18.29
C GLU A 97 -14.41 26.68 17.12
N GLU A 98 -13.64 26.43 16.06
CA GLU A 98 -14.07 25.59 14.93
C GLU A 98 -14.45 24.19 15.40
N TYR A 99 -13.72 23.63 16.38
CA TYR A 99 -14.05 22.33 16.94
C TYR A 99 -15.45 22.31 17.57
N VAL A 100 -15.75 23.29 18.40
CA VAL A 100 -17.05 23.40 19.12
C VAL A 100 -18.19 23.67 18.14
N ASN A 101 -17.95 24.50 17.13
CA ASN A 101 -19.01 24.95 16.22
C ASN A 101 -19.40 23.88 15.20
N SER A 102 -18.44 23.14 14.64
CA SER A 102 -18.71 22.27 13.49
C SER A 102 -18.17 20.85 13.59
N LEU A 103 -17.27 20.54 14.54
CA LEU A 103 -16.61 19.22 14.60
C LEU A 103 -17.07 18.32 15.74
N THR A 104 -17.96 18.77 16.63
CA THR A 104 -18.52 17.97 17.73
C THR A 104 -19.40 16.84 17.19
N VAL A 105 -19.10 15.60 17.60
CA VAL A 105 -19.85 14.39 17.23
C VAL A 105 -19.94 13.47 18.46
N ASN A 106 -21.10 12.84 18.67
CA ASN A 106 -21.35 12.00 19.85
C ASN A 106 -20.34 10.85 20.03
N GLU A 107 -19.82 10.32 18.93
CA GLU A 107 -18.90 9.18 18.96
C GLU A 107 -17.43 9.57 19.16
N TRP A 108 -17.06 10.85 19.06
CA TRP A 108 -15.65 11.29 19.05
C TRP A 108 -15.40 12.42 20.03
N THR A 109 -14.42 12.22 20.90
CA THR A 109 -13.93 13.27 21.79
C THR A 109 -12.93 14.20 21.09
N LYS A 110 -12.75 15.40 21.66
CA LYS A 110 -11.73 16.34 21.17
C LYS A 110 -10.33 15.76 21.29
N GLN A 111 -10.05 15.10 22.41
CA GLN A 111 -8.76 14.45 22.66
C GLN A 111 -8.44 13.40 21.60
N GLU A 112 -9.40 12.54 21.24
CA GLU A 112 -9.20 11.57 20.15
C GLU A 112 -8.92 12.26 18.81
N THR A 113 -9.64 13.34 18.51
CA THR A 113 -9.44 14.07 17.25
C THR A 113 -8.07 14.76 17.20
N ASP A 114 -7.63 15.35 18.32
CA ASP A 114 -6.31 15.98 18.45
C ASP A 114 -5.19 14.93 18.27
N GLU A 115 -5.30 13.77 18.93
CA GLU A 115 -4.32 12.69 18.78
C GLU A 115 -4.31 12.11 17.36
N LEU A 116 -5.47 11.97 16.72
CA LEU A 116 -5.56 11.57 15.32
C LEU A 116 -4.78 12.51 14.40
N LEU A 117 -5.00 13.83 14.50
CA LEU A 117 -4.29 14.80 13.65
C LEU A 117 -2.79 14.80 13.92
N LYS A 118 -2.36 14.65 15.18
CA LYS A 118 -0.92 14.51 15.54
C LYS A 118 -0.30 13.28 14.90
N LEU A 119 -0.97 12.12 14.96
CA LEU A 119 -0.45 10.88 14.36
C LEU A 119 -0.46 10.94 12.84
N VAL A 120 -1.47 11.56 12.24
CA VAL A 120 -1.55 11.76 10.79
C VAL A 120 -0.42 12.65 10.28
N GLN A 121 -0.11 13.75 10.97
CA GLN A 121 1.09 14.56 10.69
C GLN A 121 2.38 13.75 10.96
N ARG A 122 2.38 13.03 12.08
CA ARG A 122 3.30 11.96 12.50
C ARG A 122 3.90 11.17 11.35
N PHE A 123 2.98 10.50 10.68
CA PHE A 123 3.24 9.37 9.81
C PHE A 123 2.81 9.65 8.38
N ASP A 124 2.73 10.92 7.98
CA ASP A 124 2.43 11.33 6.61
C ASP A 124 1.16 10.65 6.06
N MET A 125 0.05 10.68 6.83
CA MET A 125 -1.23 10.01 6.53
C MET A 125 -1.14 8.49 6.32
N ASN A 126 -0.05 7.83 6.73
CA ASN A 126 0.04 6.37 6.67
C ASN A 126 -0.86 5.74 7.74
N PHE A 127 -2.12 5.49 7.37
CA PHE A 127 -3.13 4.99 8.29
C PHE A 127 -2.81 3.62 8.90
N PHE A 128 -1.94 2.81 8.29
CA PHE A 128 -1.46 1.57 8.92
C PHE A 128 -0.63 1.86 10.17
N LEU A 129 0.24 2.87 10.11
CA LEU A 129 1.04 3.31 11.26
C LEU A 129 0.18 4.08 12.26
N VAL A 130 -0.75 4.91 11.78
CA VAL A 130 -1.68 5.63 12.67
C VAL A 130 -2.52 4.65 13.49
N THR A 131 -3.00 3.56 12.88
CA THR A 131 -3.75 2.52 13.60
C THR A 131 -2.87 1.75 14.58
N ASP A 132 -1.66 1.37 14.15
CA ASP A 132 -0.71 0.64 14.99
C ASP A 132 -0.27 1.46 16.21
N ARG A 133 -0.08 2.76 16.04
CA ARG A 133 0.39 3.69 17.06
C ARG A 133 -0.74 4.40 17.80
N TRP A 134 -1.98 3.96 17.62
CA TRP A 134 -3.12 4.52 18.32
C TRP A 134 -2.95 4.31 19.84
N PRO A 135 -3.10 5.34 20.69
CA PRO A 135 -2.84 5.22 22.11
C PRO A 135 -3.81 4.22 22.77
N ALA A 136 -3.27 3.25 23.50
CA ALA A 136 -4.08 2.28 24.25
C ALA A 136 -4.92 2.92 25.38
N SER A 137 -4.60 4.15 25.78
CA SER A 137 -5.37 4.95 26.73
C SER A 137 -6.68 5.51 26.15
N LEU A 138 -6.80 5.54 24.82
CA LEU A 138 -7.99 6.00 24.12
C LEU A 138 -8.86 4.81 23.68
N PRO A 139 -10.16 5.02 23.41
CA PRO A 139 -11.01 3.97 22.86
C PRO A 139 -10.41 3.36 21.59
N PRO A 140 -10.46 2.03 21.42
CA PRO A 140 -9.94 1.39 20.23
C PRO A 140 -10.75 1.80 19.00
N ARG A 141 -10.06 2.14 17.91
CA ARG A 141 -10.68 2.55 16.64
C ARG A 141 -10.17 1.69 15.50
N THR A 142 -11.06 1.32 14.59
CA THR A 142 -10.65 0.67 13.33
C THR A 142 -10.01 1.69 12.39
N MET A 143 -9.24 1.20 11.42
CA MET A 143 -8.64 2.06 10.39
C MET A 143 -9.68 2.90 9.66
N GLU A 144 -10.80 2.28 9.33
CA GLU A 144 -11.88 2.90 8.58
C GLU A 144 -12.55 4.01 9.41
N ALA A 145 -12.69 3.82 10.74
CA ALA A 145 -13.20 4.86 11.63
C ALA A 145 -12.23 6.06 11.75
N LEU A 146 -10.92 5.81 11.82
CA LEU A 146 -9.91 6.88 11.87
C LEU A 146 -9.89 7.69 10.57
N LYS A 147 -9.98 7.02 9.42
CA LYS A 147 -10.10 7.67 8.11
C LYS A 147 -11.37 8.51 8.01
N ASP A 148 -12.50 7.93 8.41
CA ASP A 148 -13.80 8.61 8.39
C ASP A 148 -13.78 9.90 9.21
N ARG A 149 -13.23 9.84 10.44
CA ARG A 149 -13.07 11.03 11.28
C ARG A 149 -12.13 12.06 10.65
N PHE A 150 -10.99 11.64 10.11
CA PHE A 150 -10.05 12.56 9.48
C PHE A 150 -10.69 13.28 8.29
N TYR A 151 -11.25 12.54 7.33
CA TYR A 151 -11.81 13.13 6.12
C TYR A 151 -13.09 13.95 6.38
N SER A 152 -13.90 13.58 7.38
CA SER A 152 -15.05 14.41 7.78
C SER A 152 -14.62 15.75 8.39
N VAL A 153 -13.57 15.77 9.21
CA VAL A 153 -12.99 17.01 9.74
C VAL A 153 -12.44 17.88 8.61
N GLN A 154 -11.61 17.30 7.72
CA GLN A 154 -11.04 18.05 6.59
C GLN A 154 -12.13 18.67 5.69
N ARG A 155 -13.18 17.90 5.41
CA ARG A 155 -14.31 18.37 4.60
C ARG A 155 -15.05 19.52 5.26
N ARG A 156 -15.39 19.39 6.54
CA ARG A 156 -16.08 20.43 7.31
C ARG A 156 -15.26 21.72 7.36
N LEU A 157 -13.98 21.62 7.68
CA LEU A 157 -13.08 22.79 7.70
C LEU A 157 -12.96 23.46 6.33
N ALA A 158 -12.89 22.68 5.24
CA ALA A 158 -12.83 23.24 3.90
C ALA A 158 -14.11 24.00 3.54
N THR A 159 -15.28 23.45 3.91
CA THR A 159 -16.59 24.09 3.71
C THR A 159 -16.73 25.35 4.58
N ASP A 160 -16.45 25.26 5.88
CA ASP A 160 -16.64 26.37 6.83
C ASP A 160 -15.74 27.58 6.49
N ARG A 161 -14.54 27.32 5.96
CA ARG A 161 -13.60 28.38 5.54
C ARG A 161 -13.87 28.91 4.13
N GLY A 162 -14.88 28.39 3.43
CA GLY A 162 -15.18 28.76 2.05
C GLY A 162 -14.04 28.45 1.07
N LEU A 163 -13.17 27.49 1.41
CA LEU A 163 -12.03 27.09 0.57
C LEU A 163 -12.45 26.25 -0.64
N ALA A 164 -13.74 25.95 -0.76
CA ALA A 164 -14.33 25.32 -1.92
C ALA A 164 -15.64 26.04 -2.27
N THR A 165 -15.61 26.82 -3.34
CA THR A 165 -16.84 27.30 -3.99
C THR A 165 -17.57 26.10 -4.64
N GLU A 166 -18.83 26.23 -5.05
CA GLU A 166 -19.56 25.11 -5.69
C GLU A 166 -18.85 24.59 -6.95
N ALA A 167 -18.12 25.45 -7.67
CA ALA A 167 -17.30 25.06 -8.82
C ALA A 167 -16.04 24.28 -8.39
N ASP A 168 -15.35 24.74 -7.34
CA ASP A 168 -14.15 24.08 -6.81
C ASP A 168 -14.47 22.76 -6.07
N ALA A 169 -15.69 22.63 -5.53
CA ALA A 169 -16.15 21.44 -4.82
C ALA A 169 -16.27 20.22 -5.75
N ALA A 170 -16.61 20.44 -7.03
CA ALA A 170 -16.64 19.39 -8.04
C ALA A 170 -15.24 18.90 -8.41
N GLU A 171 -14.24 19.79 -8.42
CA GLU A 171 -12.85 19.46 -8.72
C GLU A 171 -12.11 18.84 -7.52
N SER A 172 -12.44 19.30 -6.31
CA SER A 172 -11.85 18.78 -5.08
C SER A 172 -12.33 17.35 -4.79
N VAL A 173 -11.45 16.37 -5.00
CA VAL A 173 -11.69 14.94 -4.66
C VAL A 173 -12.16 14.78 -3.21
N LEU A 174 -11.63 15.61 -2.31
CA LEU A 174 -12.04 15.59 -0.90
C LEU A 174 -13.55 15.80 -0.77
N LEU A 175 -14.14 16.69 -1.57
CA LEU A 175 -15.56 17.07 -1.51
C LEU A 175 -16.42 16.22 -2.45
N SER A 176 -16.00 16.03 -3.70
CA SER A 176 -16.76 15.31 -4.73
C SER A 176 -16.85 13.80 -4.48
N GLN A 177 -15.85 13.21 -3.82
CA GLN A 177 -15.79 11.78 -3.51
C GLN A 177 -15.70 11.60 -1.99
N PRO A 178 -16.81 11.72 -1.25
CA PRO A 178 -16.80 11.55 0.19
C PRO A 178 -16.35 10.16 0.60
N PHE A 179 -15.44 10.12 1.57
CA PHE A 179 -15.06 8.87 2.20
C PHE A 179 -16.29 8.27 2.90
N SER A 180 -16.59 7.01 2.60
CA SER A 180 -17.65 6.25 3.27
C SER A 180 -17.05 5.06 4.01
N LYS A 181 -17.13 5.11 5.34
CA LYS A 181 -16.68 4.04 6.23
C LYS A 181 -17.32 2.70 5.88
N GLU A 182 -18.63 2.69 5.59
CA GLU A 182 -19.37 1.48 5.25
C GLU A 182 -18.89 0.88 3.93
N HIS A 183 -18.72 1.71 2.90
CA HIS A 183 -18.22 1.24 1.60
C HIS A 183 -16.80 0.66 1.73
N GLU A 184 -15.90 1.32 2.46
CA GLU A 184 -14.53 0.82 2.63
C GLU A 184 -14.48 -0.48 3.46
N ALA A 185 -15.33 -0.61 4.48
CA ALA A 185 -15.44 -1.84 5.24
C ALA A 185 -15.94 -3.01 4.37
N GLN A 186 -16.98 -2.77 3.55
CA GLN A 186 -17.49 -3.77 2.62
C GLN A 186 -16.46 -4.15 1.56
N ARG A 187 -15.76 -3.16 0.97
CA ARG A 187 -14.70 -3.38 -0.02
C ARG A 187 -13.58 -4.25 0.55
N LYS A 188 -13.13 -3.96 1.78
CA LYS A 188 -12.12 -4.76 2.49
C LYS A 188 -12.60 -6.18 2.76
N HIS A 189 -13.83 -6.33 3.26
CA HIS A 189 -14.42 -7.64 3.52
C HIS A 189 -14.50 -8.51 2.25
N GLN A 190 -14.88 -7.93 1.11
CA GLN A 190 -14.91 -8.63 -0.17
C GLN A 190 -13.51 -9.08 -0.62
N MET A 191 -12.49 -8.23 -0.41
CA MET A 191 -11.10 -8.59 -0.71
C MET A 191 -10.57 -9.70 0.21
N ASP A 192 -10.83 -9.61 1.51
CA ASP A 192 -10.43 -10.63 2.47
C ASP A 192 -11.06 -11.99 2.10
N ARG A 193 -12.34 -12.00 1.71
CA ARG A 193 -13.02 -13.20 1.20
C ARG A 193 -12.35 -13.75 -0.05
N TYR A 194 -11.95 -12.90 -0.99
CA TYR A 194 -11.28 -13.32 -2.22
C TYR A 194 -9.92 -13.97 -1.94
N TYR A 195 -9.11 -13.38 -1.06
CA TYR A 195 -7.80 -13.92 -0.71
C TYR A 195 -7.88 -15.17 0.18
N ALA A 196 -8.93 -15.29 1.00
CA ALA A 196 -9.19 -16.48 1.79
C ALA A 196 -9.76 -17.65 0.95
N CYS A 197 -10.20 -17.40 -0.29
CA CYS A 197 -10.82 -18.41 -1.13
C CYS A 197 -9.80 -19.47 -1.56
N SER A 198 -10.01 -20.72 -1.12
CA SER A 198 -9.19 -21.84 -1.57
C SER A 198 -9.59 -22.30 -2.98
N LYS A 199 -8.70 -23.04 -3.66
CA LYS A 199 -9.03 -23.67 -4.95
C LYS A 199 -10.23 -24.63 -4.84
N ALA A 200 -10.47 -25.23 -3.68
CA ALA A 200 -11.61 -26.11 -3.46
C ALA A 200 -12.91 -25.31 -3.29
N ASP A 201 -12.87 -24.16 -2.61
CA ASP A 201 -14.00 -23.24 -2.51
C ASP A 201 -14.39 -22.71 -3.89
N ALA A 202 -13.42 -22.28 -4.70
CA ALA A 202 -13.68 -21.80 -6.06
C ALA A 202 -14.34 -22.86 -6.97
N ARG A 203 -13.97 -24.16 -6.82
CA ARG A 203 -14.63 -25.25 -7.55
C ARG A 203 -16.07 -25.45 -7.09
N ARG A 204 -16.31 -25.51 -5.78
CA ARG A 204 -17.68 -25.61 -5.22
C ARG A 204 -18.55 -24.45 -5.66
N ASP A 205 -18.04 -23.23 -5.61
CA ASP A 205 -18.77 -22.04 -6.04
C ASP A 205 -19.11 -22.10 -7.54
N ALA A 206 -18.19 -22.61 -8.38
CA ALA A 206 -18.45 -22.82 -9.81
C ALA A 206 -19.55 -23.87 -10.07
N GLU A 207 -19.53 -24.99 -9.33
CA GLU A 207 -20.56 -26.02 -9.39
C GLU A 207 -21.93 -25.46 -8.98
N VAL A 208 -21.99 -24.69 -7.89
CA VAL A 208 -23.23 -24.04 -7.41
C VAL A 208 -23.77 -23.06 -8.46
N LEU A 209 -22.91 -22.26 -9.09
CA LEU A 209 -23.30 -21.33 -10.15
C LEU A 209 -23.84 -22.06 -11.40
N GLU A 210 -23.25 -23.20 -11.78
CA GLU A 210 -23.76 -24.02 -12.86
C GLU A 210 -25.15 -24.57 -12.54
N GLN A 211 -25.34 -25.09 -11.32
CA GLN A 211 -26.66 -25.58 -10.87
C GLN A 211 -27.69 -24.44 -10.83
N ALA A 212 -27.33 -23.27 -10.32
CA ALA A 212 -28.20 -22.09 -10.30
C ALA A 212 -28.63 -21.70 -11.73
N ARG A 213 -27.70 -21.69 -12.69
CA ARG A 213 -27.98 -21.41 -14.10
C ARG A 213 -28.98 -22.41 -14.70
N LEU A 214 -28.85 -23.70 -14.37
CA LEU A 214 -29.79 -24.74 -14.82
C LEU A 214 -31.19 -24.52 -14.23
N ILE A 215 -31.27 -24.20 -12.93
CA ILE A 215 -32.54 -23.92 -12.25
C ILE A 215 -33.22 -22.69 -12.86
N GLU A 216 -32.49 -21.59 -13.06
CA GLU A 216 -33.01 -20.37 -13.68
C GLU A 216 -33.53 -20.62 -15.09
N ALA A 217 -32.80 -21.40 -15.89
CA ALA A 217 -33.24 -21.79 -17.24
C ALA A 217 -34.54 -22.62 -17.18
N ALA A 218 -34.64 -23.58 -16.25
CA ALA A 218 -35.85 -24.38 -16.05
C ALA A 218 -37.04 -23.55 -15.55
N GLN A 219 -36.80 -22.57 -14.67
CA GLN A 219 -37.84 -21.63 -14.23
C GLN A 219 -38.33 -20.73 -15.36
N ARG A 220 -37.42 -20.25 -16.22
CA ARG A 220 -37.78 -19.45 -17.40
C ARG A 220 -38.63 -20.26 -18.39
N ARG A 221 -38.29 -21.53 -18.63
CA ARG A 221 -39.10 -22.45 -19.46
C ARG A 221 -40.50 -22.63 -18.88
N ARG A 222 -40.62 -23.00 -17.60
CA ARG A 222 -41.91 -23.17 -16.91
C ARG A 222 -42.79 -21.92 -16.96
N LYS A 223 -42.21 -20.73 -16.73
CA LYS A 223 -42.94 -19.45 -16.84
C LYS A 223 -43.45 -19.21 -18.28
N GLY A 224 -42.65 -19.54 -19.29
CA GLY A 224 -43.06 -19.48 -20.70
C GLY A 224 -44.22 -20.41 -21.02
N ASP A 225 -44.17 -21.66 -20.55
CA ASP A 225 -45.21 -22.66 -20.76
C ASP A 225 -46.54 -22.27 -20.10
N VAL A 226 -46.49 -21.75 -18.86
CA VAL A 226 -47.67 -21.21 -18.16
C VAL A 226 -48.29 -20.04 -18.94
N LYS A 227 -47.47 -19.13 -19.47
CA LYS A 227 -47.96 -18.00 -20.27
C LYS A 227 -48.61 -18.47 -21.58
N LYS A 228 -48.05 -19.49 -22.23
CA LYS A 228 -48.59 -20.08 -23.48
C LYS A 228 -49.90 -20.84 -23.22
N ALA A 229 -49.99 -21.60 -22.13
CA ALA A 229 -51.21 -22.30 -21.73
C ALA A 229 -52.34 -21.32 -21.40
N GLY A 230 -52.04 -20.22 -20.70
CA GLY A 230 -53.02 -19.15 -20.43
C GLY A 230 -53.51 -18.43 -21.69
N ALA A 231 -52.63 -18.21 -22.69
CA ALA A 231 -53.01 -17.60 -23.96
C ALA A 231 -53.85 -18.54 -24.86
N GLY A 232 -53.59 -19.85 -24.82
CA GLY A 232 -54.36 -20.85 -25.57
C GLY A 232 -55.79 -21.06 -25.03
N ALA A 233 -55.99 -20.92 -23.72
CA ALA A 233 -57.31 -21.05 -23.10
C ALA A 233 -58.24 -19.85 -23.40
N GLY A 234 -57.69 -18.67 -23.68
CA GLY A 234 -58.48 -17.46 -24.02
C GLY A 234 -58.97 -17.40 -25.47
N ALA A 235 -58.42 -18.21 -26.38
CA ALA A 235 -58.76 -18.19 -27.81
C ALA A 235 -59.82 -19.23 -28.22
N GLY A 236 -60.25 -20.11 -27.31
CA GLY A 236 -61.24 -21.18 -27.56
C GLY A 236 -62.66 -20.88 -27.06
N ALA A 237 -62.90 -19.70 -26.49
CA ALA A 237 -64.21 -19.24 -26.03
C ALA A 237 -64.65 -18.04 -26.88
N GLY A 238 -65.10 -18.32 -28.10
CA GLY A 238 -65.65 -17.34 -29.05
C GLY A 238 -66.60 -18.02 -30.00
#